data_AF-A0A9P9JR83-F1
#
_entry.id   AF-A0A9P9JR83-F1
#
_cell.length_a   1.000
_cell.length_b   1.000
_cell.length_c   1.000
_cell.angle_alpha   90.00
_cell.angle_beta   90.00
_cell.angle_gamma   90.00
#
_symmetry.space_group_name_H-M   'P 1'
#
loop_
_entity.id
_entity.type
_entity.pdbx_description
1 polymer ?
#
loop_
_entity_poly.entity_id
_entity_poly.type
_entity_poly.pdbx_seq_one_letter_code
_entity_poly.pdbx_strand_id
1 'polypeptide(L)'
;MQDPPPMIIVDSLPKGSRLIFQDSTFFTRNGPEATFPSADQVRAKSEAGDHVLDRKNTVIFESLDLVVKFGKEPRVTIAEGQCLWWLHRHLPRVPVPEIYGWIEDEAEVFLYMQLAEGVTLEKRWDSLGREDKVGVCEQLRDIAVELRQVKRDPDDEFLGQINRGPLQDVVFADGIRPRAGPFSSVKEFHDWFSFLFERLAANGPHSEEHKVEDVPDPYRQLLQDKPDVVFTHADLHRSNIMVSEGSPCRVVAVIDWHQSGWYPDYWEFYKAEYTNHWESEWVQEYIPMFLEEPREMFTEGIDSYASSWGFM
;
A
#
# COMPACT_ATOMS: atom_id res chain seq x y z
N MET A 1 20.70 -21.96 -14.09
CA MET A 1 19.23 -21.97 -14.11
C MET A 1 18.81 -20.78 -13.29
N GLN A 2 18.03 -19.85 -13.85
CA GLN A 2 17.39 -18.81 -13.05
C GLN A 2 16.33 -19.50 -12.18
N ASP A 3 16.28 -19.17 -10.90
CA ASP A 3 15.18 -19.62 -10.04
C ASP A 3 13.85 -19.12 -10.64
N PRO A 4 12.77 -19.91 -10.53
CA PRO A 4 11.47 -19.46 -11.01
C PRO A 4 11.08 -18.16 -10.32
N PRO A 5 10.36 -17.25 -11.01
CA PRO A 5 9.93 -16.01 -10.39
C PRO A 5 9.06 -16.31 -9.17
N PRO A 6 9.19 -15.53 -8.08
CA PRO A 6 8.46 -15.79 -6.86
C PRO A 6 6.95 -15.63 -7.11
N MET A 7 6.15 -16.54 -6.56
CA MET A 7 4.72 -16.62 -6.81
C MET A 7 3.95 -16.58 -5.50
N ILE A 8 2.89 -15.78 -5.46
CA ILE A 8 1.98 -15.72 -4.32
C ILE A 8 0.87 -16.74 -4.54
N ILE A 9 0.81 -17.75 -3.68
CA ILE A 9 -0.30 -18.71 -3.61
C ILE A 9 -1.12 -18.37 -2.38
N VAL A 10 -2.37 -17.91 -2.56
CA VAL A 10 -3.24 -17.42 -1.48
C VAL A 10 -3.38 -18.43 -0.34
N ASP A 11 -3.49 -19.72 -0.68
CA ASP A 11 -3.66 -20.78 0.31
C ASP A 11 -2.42 -21.07 1.17
N SER A 12 -1.24 -20.65 0.71
CA SER A 12 0.01 -20.78 1.47
C SER A 12 0.23 -19.65 2.47
N LEU A 13 -0.56 -18.58 2.40
CA LEU A 13 -0.46 -17.47 3.33
C LEU A 13 -0.87 -17.93 4.74
N PRO A 14 -0.18 -17.46 5.79
CA PRO A 14 -0.57 -17.72 7.17
C PRO A 14 -2.02 -17.28 7.45
N LYS A 15 -2.81 -18.17 8.06
CA LYS A 15 -4.25 -17.98 8.33
C LYS A 15 -4.52 -17.91 9.84
N GLY A 16 -5.57 -17.18 10.20
CA GLY A 16 -6.07 -17.09 11.58
C GLY A 16 -6.01 -15.68 12.16
N SER A 17 -6.86 -15.44 13.14
CA SER A 17 -7.02 -14.14 13.83
C SER A 17 -5.96 -13.89 14.90
N ARG A 18 -5.16 -14.90 15.25
CA ARG A 18 -4.03 -14.77 16.18
C ARG A 18 -2.86 -15.59 15.69
N LEU A 19 -1.76 -14.91 15.37
CA LEU A 19 -0.52 -15.54 14.94
C LEU A 19 0.68 -14.86 15.57
N ILE A 20 1.66 -15.66 15.97
CA ILE A 20 2.92 -15.23 16.56
C ILE A 20 4.03 -16.03 15.89
N PHE A 21 4.96 -15.34 15.24
CA PHE A 21 6.10 -15.96 14.58
C PHE A 21 7.25 -16.09 15.59
N GLN A 22 7.33 -17.25 16.23
CA GLN A 22 8.33 -17.55 17.28
C GLN A 22 9.77 -17.55 16.77
N ASP A 23 9.95 -17.70 15.46
CA ASP A 23 11.22 -17.61 14.73
C ASP A 23 11.65 -16.17 14.42
N SER A 24 10.84 -15.16 14.76
CA SER A 24 11.12 -13.77 14.42
C SER A 24 12.26 -13.14 15.23
N THR A 25 12.81 -12.04 14.71
CA THR A 25 13.87 -11.30 15.42
C THR A 25 13.41 -10.71 16.75
N PHE A 26 12.10 -10.53 16.96
CA PHE A 26 11.54 -10.10 18.24
C PHE A 26 11.96 -11.01 19.40
N PHE A 27 11.78 -12.33 19.26
CA PHE A 27 12.10 -13.30 20.33
C PHE A 27 13.60 -13.53 20.45
N THR A 28 14.34 -13.40 19.35
CA THR A 28 15.80 -13.44 19.37
C THR A 28 16.37 -12.27 20.18
N ARG A 29 15.78 -11.08 20.06
CA ARG A 29 16.22 -9.86 20.75
C ARG A 29 15.72 -9.76 22.19
N ASN A 30 14.44 -10.02 22.42
CA ASN A 30 13.77 -9.78 23.70
C ASN A 30 13.72 -11.03 24.60
N GLY A 31 14.13 -12.18 24.08
CA GLY A 31 14.10 -13.47 24.77
C GLY A 31 12.90 -14.35 24.38
N PRO A 32 13.01 -15.68 24.53
CA PRO A 32 11.99 -16.63 24.07
C PRO A 32 10.67 -16.55 24.85
N GLU A 33 10.70 -16.05 26.09
CA GLU A 33 9.52 -15.86 26.94
C GLU A 33 8.94 -14.43 26.85
N ALA A 34 9.48 -13.59 25.96
CA ALA A 34 8.95 -12.25 25.73
C ALA A 34 7.50 -12.34 25.24
N THR A 35 6.71 -11.32 25.57
CA THR A 35 5.32 -11.23 25.10
C THR A 35 5.11 -9.90 24.42
N PHE A 36 4.22 -9.88 23.42
CA PHE A 36 3.77 -8.64 22.84
C PHE A 36 2.97 -7.83 23.87
N PRO A 37 3.03 -6.49 23.82
CA PRO A 37 2.07 -5.66 24.53
C PRO A 37 0.64 -6.12 24.21
N SER A 38 -0.21 -6.19 25.23
CA SER A 38 -1.63 -6.52 25.07
C SER A 38 -2.38 -5.42 24.30
N ALA A 39 -3.54 -5.77 23.72
CA ALA A 39 -4.40 -4.81 23.03
C ALA A 39 -4.75 -3.60 23.92
N ASP A 40 -5.06 -3.84 25.20
CA ASP A 40 -5.33 -2.77 26.17
C ASP A 40 -4.13 -1.85 26.40
N GLN A 41 -2.91 -2.41 26.47
CA GLN A 41 -1.69 -1.60 26.60
C GLN A 41 -1.43 -0.76 25.35
N VAL A 42 -1.70 -1.31 24.16
CA VAL A 42 -1.57 -0.60 22.88
C VAL A 42 -2.57 0.57 22.81
N ARG A 43 -3.86 0.31 23.13
CA ARG A 43 -4.92 1.33 23.16
C ARG A 43 -4.60 2.44 24.16
N ALA A 44 -4.25 2.07 25.41
CA ALA A 44 -3.92 3.03 26.46
C ALA A 44 -2.73 3.93 26.08
N LYS A 45 -1.72 3.37 25.41
CA LYS A 45 -0.57 4.13 24.92
C LYS A 45 -0.95 5.10 23.79
N SER A 46 -1.80 4.67 22.85
CA SER A 46 -2.34 5.57 21.80
C SER A 46 -3.17 6.72 22.40
N GLU A 47 -4.06 6.42 23.35
CA GLU A 47 -4.89 7.41 24.05
C GLU A 47 -4.08 8.45 24.84
N ALA A 48 -2.92 8.04 25.37
CA ALA A 48 -1.98 8.93 26.05
C ALA A 48 -1.27 9.93 25.10
N GLY A 49 -1.52 9.85 23.78
CA GLY A 49 -0.90 10.72 22.79
C GLY A 49 0.44 10.22 22.28
N ASP A 50 0.84 9.00 22.61
CA ASP A 50 2.13 8.40 22.24
C ASP A 50 2.01 7.60 20.94
N HIS A 51 1.68 8.32 19.86
CA HIS A 51 1.51 7.78 18.51
C HIS A 51 2.50 8.41 17.52
N VAL A 52 2.78 7.68 16.44
CA VAL A 52 3.75 8.08 15.40
C VAL A 52 3.08 8.97 14.37
N LEU A 53 3.57 10.21 14.22
CA LEU A 53 2.94 11.23 13.37
C LEU A 53 1.47 11.43 13.80
N ASP A 54 0.65 12.27 13.16
CA ASP A 54 -0.75 12.48 13.59
C ASP A 54 -1.68 11.24 13.44
N ARG A 55 -1.10 10.04 13.28
CA ARG A 55 -1.76 8.75 13.04
C ARG A 55 -2.02 8.00 14.35
N LYS A 56 -3.20 8.21 14.94
CA LYS A 56 -3.66 7.55 16.19
C LYS A 56 -3.67 6.02 16.17
N ASN A 57 -3.44 5.38 15.02
CA ASN A 57 -3.45 3.93 14.83
C ASN A 57 -2.06 3.26 14.91
N THR A 58 -1.00 3.99 15.27
CA THR A 58 0.36 3.44 15.34
C THR A 58 1.07 3.87 16.62
N VAL A 59 1.59 2.92 17.39
CA VAL A 59 2.34 3.17 18.64
C VAL A 59 3.72 2.49 18.61
N ILE A 60 4.74 3.11 19.23
CA ILE A 60 6.11 2.57 19.28
C ILE A 60 6.47 2.14 20.70
N PHE A 61 6.94 0.90 20.84
CA PHE A 61 7.60 0.38 22.03
C PHE A 61 9.10 0.27 21.77
N GLU A 62 9.83 1.39 21.89
CA GLU A 62 11.26 1.49 21.56
C GLU A 62 12.11 0.45 22.30
N SER A 63 11.81 0.20 23.58
CA SER A 63 12.54 -0.78 24.39
C SER A 63 12.42 -2.22 23.89
N LEU A 64 11.47 -2.49 23.00
CA LEU A 64 11.22 -3.80 22.39
C LEU A 64 11.60 -3.84 20.90
N ASP A 65 12.05 -2.72 20.33
CA ASP A 65 12.22 -2.51 18.88
C ASP A 65 10.94 -2.86 18.09
N LEU A 66 9.80 -2.42 18.62
CA LEU A 66 8.48 -2.82 18.15
C LEU A 66 7.65 -1.60 17.80
N VAL A 67 7.00 -1.66 16.65
CA VAL A 67 5.88 -0.79 16.30
C VAL A 67 4.61 -1.63 16.18
N VAL A 68 3.51 -1.11 16.71
CA VAL A 68 2.19 -1.75 16.63
C VAL A 68 1.25 -0.85 15.84
N LYS A 69 0.78 -1.34 14.70
CA LYS A 69 -0.31 -0.72 13.92
C LYS A 69 -1.61 -1.41 14.27
N PHE A 70 -2.64 -0.66 14.65
CA PHE A 70 -3.90 -1.25 15.10
C PHE A 70 -5.14 -0.48 14.65
N GLY A 71 -6.25 -1.19 14.43
CA GLY A 71 -7.52 -0.55 14.08
C GLY A 71 -8.47 -1.50 13.36
N LYS A 72 -9.56 -0.95 12.84
CA LYS A 72 -10.62 -1.71 12.15
C LYS A 72 -10.42 -1.70 10.63
N GLU A 73 -10.96 -2.72 9.96
CA GLU A 73 -11.15 -2.69 8.51
C GLU A 73 -11.95 -1.43 8.10
N PRO A 74 -11.61 -0.74 7.00
CA PRO A 74 -10.55 -1.05 6.02
C PRO A 74 -9.13 -0.64 6.41
N ARG A 75 -8.94 0.13 7.49
CA ARG A 75 -7.67 0.83 7.76
C ARG A 75 -6.52 -0.09 8.18
N VAL A 76 -6.82 -1.16 8.91
CA VAL A 76 -5.84 -2.17 9.32
C VAL A 76 -6.45 -3.54 9.12
N THR A 77 -5.75 -4.41 8.40
CA THR A 77 -6.24 -5.74 8.02
C THR A 77 -5.14 -6.78 8.16
N ILE A 78 -5.53 -8.05 8.33
CA ILE A 78 -4.58 -9.18 8.32
C ILE A 78 -3.85 -9.28 6.97
N ALA A 79 -4.44 -8.79 5.88
CA ALA A 79 -3.81 -8.79 4.55
C ALA A 79 -2.48 -8.03 4.53
N GLU A 80 -2.36 -6.92 5.28
CA GLU A 80 -1.09 -6.19 5.43
C GLU A 80 -0.03 -7.04 6.14
N GLY A 81 -0.41 -7.73 7.22
CA GLY A 81 0.49 -8.67 7.94
C GLY A 81 0.93 -9.84 7.06
N GLN A 82 0.02 -10.40 6.26
CA GLN A 82 0.33 -11.45 5.27
C GLN A 82 1.26 -10.95 4.17
N CYS A 83 1.07 -9.71 3.72
CA CYS A 83 1.94 -9.07 2.73
C CYS A 83 3.37 -8.92 3.26
N LEU A 84 3.54 -8.30 4.43
CA LEU A 84 4.84 -8.16 5.09
C LEU A 84 5.51 -9.52 5.31
N TRP A 85 4.75 -10.53 5.77
CA TRP A 85 5.25 -11.88 6.00
C TRP A 85 5.81 -12.50 4.72
N TRP A 86 5.08 -12.36 3.62
CA TRP A 86 5.47 -12.95 2.33
C TRP A 86 6.66 -12.21 1.72
N LEU A 87 6.62 -10.88 1.66
CA LEU A 87 7.67 -10.05 1.07
C LEU A 87 9.00 -10.25 1.78
N HIS A 88 9.00 -10.20 3.12
CA HIS A 88 10.22 -10.38 3.93
C HIS A 88 10.89 -11.74 3.67
N ARG A 89 10.11 -12.79 3.38
CA ARG A 89 10.60 -14.16 3.16
C ARG A 89 11.04 -14.44 1.72
N HIS A 90 10.40 -13.80 0.74
CA HIS A 90 10.57 -14.17 -0.67
C HIS A 90 11.27 -13.09 -1.51
N LEU A 91 11.27 -11.83 -1.06
CA LEU A 91 11.89 -10.71 -1.76
C LEU A 91 12.92 -9.99 -0.87
N PRO A 92 14.11 -10.59 -0.63
CA PRO A 92 15.11 -10.01 0.26
C PRO A 92 15.69 -8.67 -0.22
N ARG A 93 15.43 -8.28 -1.47
CA ARG A 93 15.83 -6.97 -2.03
C ARG A 93 14.77 -5.89 -1.85
N VAL A 94 13.57 -6.24 -1.40
CA VAL A 94 12.52 -5.29 -1.04
C VAL A 94 12.60 -5.11 0.47
N PRO A 95 13.20 -4.02 0.98
CA PRO A 95 13.35 -3.84 2.42
C PRO A 95 11.98 -3.54 3.03
N VAL A 96 11.45 -4.46 3.82
CA VAL A 96 10.19 -4.29 4.56
C VAL A 96 10.41 -4.58 6.04
N PRO A 97 9.65 -3.95 6.95
CA PRO A 97 9.65 -4.35 8.35
C PRO A 97 9.29 -5.83 8.49
N GLU A 98 10.04 -6.56 9.32
CA GLU A 98 9.65 -7.91 9.69
C GLU A 98 8.33 -7.87 10.49
N ILE A 99 7.32 -8.62 10.06
CA ILE A 99 6.12 -8.85 10.86
C ILE A 99 6.39 -9.94 11.89
N TYR A 100 6.17 -9.63 13.17
CA TYR A 100 6.35 -10.54 14.30
C TYR A 100 5.09 -11.34 14.61
N GLY A 101 3.93 -10.79 14.25
CA GLY A 101 2.64 -11.48 14.38
C GLY A 101 1.47 -10.51 14.32
N TRP A 102 0.27 -11.04 14.53
CA TRP A 102 -0.94 -10.25 14.65
C TRP A 102 -1.98 -10.89 15.56
N ILE A 103 -2.89 -10.06 16.07
CA ILE A 103 -4.00 -10.48 16.92
C ILE A 103 -5.23 -9.65 16.54
N GLU A 104 -6.39 -10.29 16.46
CA GLU A 104 -7.69 -9.60 16.47
C GLU A 104 -8.24 -9.56 17.90
N ASP A 105 -8.67 -8.37 18.32
CA ASP A 105 -9.29 -8.12 19.62
C ASP A 105 -10.37 -7.05 19.45
N GLU A 106 -11.59 -7.32 19.93
CA GLU A 106 -12.74 -6.41 19.83
C GLU A 106 -13.02 -5.83 18.41
N ALA A 107 -12.83 -6.67 17.38
CA ALA A 107 -12.95 -6.31 15.96
C ALA A 107 -11.90 -5.30 15.44
N GLU A 108 -10.81 -5.11 16.19
CA GLU A 108 -9.60 -4.43 15.73
C GLU A 108 -8.50 -5.45 15.46
N VAL A 109 -7.73 -5.22 14.40
CA VAL A 109 -6.51 -5.96 14.08
C VAL A 109 -5.33 -5.22 14.70
N PHE A 110 -4.40 -5.95 15.30
CA PHE A 110 -3.13 -5.45 15.83
C PHE A 110 -1.99 -6.14 15.09
N LEU A 111 -1.21 -5.39 14.32
CA LEU A 111 -0.02 -5.86 13.60
C LEU A 111 1.22 -5.49 14.41
N TYR A 112 1.98 -6.49 14.85
CA TYR A 112 3.21 -6.33 15.61
C TYR A 112 4.38 -6.50 14.65
N MET A 113 5.15 -5.45 14.41
CA MET A 113 6.22 -5.47 13.41
C MET A 113 7.47 -4.71 13.88
N GLN A 114 8.59 -4.98 13.22
CA GLN A 114 9.87 -4.35 13.48
C GLN A 114 9.77 -2.82 13.38
N LEU A 115 10.37 -2.13 14.34
CA LEU A 115 10.61 -0.70 14.22
C LEU A 115 11.75 -0.45 13.22
N ALA A 116 11.45 0.16 12.07
CA ALA A 116 12.46 0.45 11.06
C ALA A 116 13.42 1.56 11.55
N GLU A 117 14.72 1.26 11.59
CA GLU A 117 15.77 2.22 11.97
C GLU A 117 16.07 3.20 10.82
N GLY A 118 15.56 4.43 10.92
CA GLY A 118 15.85 5.49 9.96
C GLY A 118 14.90 6.67 10.08
N VAL A 119 14.94 7.55 9.08
CA VAL A 119 14.02 8.69 8.96
C VAL A 119 13.25 8.57 7.65
N THR A 120 12.01 9.06 7.63
CA THR A 120 11.23 9.12 6.39
C THR A 120 11.94 9.98 5.36
N LEU A 121 11.91 9.58 4.09
CA LEU A 121 12.45 10.34 2.96
C LEU A 121 11.84 11.74 2.91
N GLU A 122 10.54 11.88 3.20
CA GLU A 122 9.86 13.16 3.28
C GLU A 122 10.57 14.16 4.20
N LYS A 123 10.83 13.76 5.46
CA LYS A 123 11.55 14.61 6.44
C LYS A 123 12.98 14.94 6.01
N ARG A 124 13.65 14.03 5.28
CA ARG A 124 15.05 14.21 4.86
C ARG A 124 15.16 14.94 3.51
N TRP A 125 14.08 14.99 2.73
CA TRP A 125 14.09 15.33 1.30
C TRP A 125 14.84 16.64 0.99
N ASP A 126 14.50 17.71 1.71
CA ASP A 126 15.06 19.04 1.48
C ASP A 126 16.55 19.15 1.85
N SER A 127 17.07 18.22 2.65
CA SER A 127 18.48 18.14 3.04
C SER A 127 19.34 17.32 2.09
N LEU A 128 18.72 16.51 1.22
CA LEU A 128 19.44 15.61 0.32
C LEU A 128 20.01 16.36 -0.89
N GLY A 129 21.28 16.11 -1.18
CA GLY A 129 21.89 16.52 -2.44
C GLY A 129 21.33 15.71 -3.62
N ARG A 130 21.51 16.23 -4.83
CA ARG A 130 21.03 15.59 -6.06
C ARG A 130 21.51 14.14 -6.22
N GLU A 131 22.78 13.87 -5.92
CA GLU A 131 23.35 12.53 -6.03
C GLU A 131 22.63 11.52 -5.12
N ASP A 132 22.33 11.91 -3.87
CA ASP A 132 21.56 11.08 -2.95
C ASP A 132 20.11 10.91 -3.40
N LYS A 133 19.45 11.95 -3.91
CA LYS A 133 18.08 11.86 -4.44
C LYS A 133 18.00 10.89 -5.63
N VAL A 134 18.96 10.97 -6.56
CA VAL A 134 19.07 10.04 -7.69
C VAL A 134 19.37 8.62 -7.20
N GLY A 135 20.31 8.44 -6.28
CA GLY A 135 20.63 7.13 -5.71
C GLY A 135 19.46 6.49 -4.96
N VAL A 136 18.58 7.28 -4.35
CA VAL A 136 17.31 6.79 -3.78
C VAL A 136 16.36 6.34 -4.88
N CYS A 137 16.21 7.11 -5.97
CA CYS A 137 15.36 6.71 -7.10
C CYS A 137 15.83 5.40 -7.76
N GLU A 138 17.14 5.19 -7.89
CA GLU A 138 17.68 3.92 -8.39
C GLU A 138 17.27 2.74 -7.51
N GLN A 139 17.34 2.88 -6.18
CA GLN A 139 16.89 1.87 -5.23
C GLN A 139 15.37 1.63 -5.31
N LEU A 140 14.57 2.69 -5.43
CA LEU A 140 13.11 2.57 -5.60
C LEU A 140 12.74 1.87 -6.90
N ARG A 141 13.48 2.11 -7.98
CA ARG A 141 13.29 1.43 -9.26
C ARG A 141 13.56 -0.06 -9.12
N ASP A 142 14.65 -0.44 -8.46
CA ASP A 142 14.98 -1.84 -8.21
C ASP A 142 13.88 -2.53 -7.38
N ILE A 143 13.37 -1.85 -6.35
CA ILE A 143 12.23 -2.33 -5.54
C ILE A 143 10.97 -2.52 -6.41
N ALA A 144 10.60 -1.53 -7.23
CA ALA A 144 9.45 -1.63 -8.12
C ALA A 144 9.58 -2.78 -9.13
N VAL A 145 10.78 -3.00 -9.67
CA VAL A 145 11.09 -4.13 -10.56
C VAL A 145 10.94 -5.47 -9.84
N GLU A 146 11.47 -5.61 -8.63
CA GLU A 146 11.33 -6.85 -7.83
C GLU A 146 9.86 -7.17 -7.52
N LEU A 147 9.06 -6.16 -7.17
CA LEU A 147 7.61 -6.33 -6.95
C LEU A 147 6.88 -6.77 -8.24
N ARG A 148 7.20 -6.14 -9.38
CA ARG A 148 6.60 -6.50 -10.68
C ARG A 148 6.99 -7.89 -11.18
N GLN A 149 8.06 -8.50 -10.65
CA GLN A 149 8.44 -9.87 -10.98
C GLN A 149 7.56 -10.93 -10.30
N VAL A 150 6.89 -10.57 -9.20
CA VAL A 150 6.01 -11.49 -8.47
C VAL A 150 4.88 -11.95 -9.38
N LYS A 151 4.65 -13.27 -9.41
CA LYS A 151 3.59 -13.88 -10.22
C LYS A 151 2.36 -14.21 -9.39
N ARG A 152 1.21 -14.04 -10.02
CA ARG A 152 -0.07 -14.61 -9.56
C ARG A 152 -0.09 -16.09 -9.86
N ASP A 153 -0.88 -16.81 -9.08
CA ASP A 153 -1.28 -18.18 -9.43
C ASP A 153 -2.07 -18.14 -10.75
N PRO A 154 -1.63 -18.83 -11.83
CA PRO A 154 -2.38 -18.87 -13.09
C PRO A 154 -3.80 -19.46 -12.96
N ASP A 155 -4.05 -20.27 -11.93
CA ASP A 155 -5.36 -20.87 -11.66
C ASP A 155 -6.26 -19.97 -10.78
N ASP A 156 -5.73 -18.86 -10.23
CA ASP A 156 -6.45 -17.86 -9.44
C ASP A 156 -6.04 -16.44 -9.82
N GLU A 157 -6.34 -16.04 -11.05
CA GLU A 157 -6.12 -14.66 -11.49
C GLU A 157 -7.20 -13.70 -10.94
N PHE A 158 -6.76 -12.65 -10.26
CA PHE A 158 -7.62 -11.57 -9.77
C PHE A 158 -6.87 -10.24 -9.66
N LEU A 159 -7.62 -9.17 -9.42
CA LEU A 159 -7.14 -7.88 -8.89
C LEU A 159 -7.71 -7.73 -7.47
N GLY A 160 -6.85 -7.46 -6.50
CA GLY A 160 -7.22 -7.55 -5.08
C GLY A 160 -5.99 -7.56 -4.18
N GLN A 161 -6.20 -7.56 -2.88
CA GLN A 161 -5.11 -7.72 -1.91
C GLN A 161 -4.44 -9.09 -2.03
N ILE A 162 -3.28 -9.26 -1.38
CA ILE A 162 -2.49 -10.50 -1.42
C ILE A 162 -3.31 -11.77 -1.13
N ASN A 163 -4.35 -11.66 -0.30
CA ASN A 163 -5.20 -12.76 0.12
C ASN A 163 -6.55 -12.82 -0.60
N ARG A 164 -6.66 -12.19 -1.78
CA ARG A 164 -7.89 -12.10 -2.58
C ARG A 164 -8.99 -11.23 -1.95
N GLY A 165 -8.64 -10.41 -0.95
CA GLY A 165 -9.52 -9.39 -0.40
C GLY A 165 -9.72 -8.19 -1.34
N PRO A 166 -10.71 -7.33 -1.05
CA PRO A 166 -10.91 -6.08 -1.79
C PRO A 166 -9.69 -5.16 -1.65
N LEU A 167 -9.39 -4.41 -2.71
CA LEU A 167 -8.38 -3.36 -2.71
C LEU A 167 -8.72 -2.30 -1.65
N GLN A 168 -7.69 -1.81 -0.97
CA GLN A 168 -7.82 -0.86 0.13
C GLN A 168 -7.20 0.51 -0.20
N ASP A 169 -6.91 0.77 -1.47
CA ASP A 169 -6.41 2.08 -1.88
C ASP A 169 -7.38 3.16 -1.39
N VAL A 170 -6.88 4.21 -0.74
CA VAL A 170 -7.71 5.27 -0.15
C VAL A 170 -8.52 6.06 -1.18
N VAL A 171 -8.14 6.00 -2.47
CA VAL A 171 -8.96 6.49 -3.58
C VAL A 171 -10.28 5.70 -3.67
N PHE A 172 -10.30 4.45 -3.21
CA PHE A 172 -11.46 3.55 -3.27
C PHE A 172 -12.09 3.26 -1.92
N ALA A 173 -11.28 3.15 -0.86
CA ALA A 173 -11.67 2.59 0.43
C ALA A 173 -11.66 3.66 1.53
N ASP A 174 -12.55 4.64 1.42
CA ASP A 174 -12.74 5.70 2.44
C ASP A 174 -13.74 5.33 3.56
N GLY A 175 -14.29 4.11 3.50
CA GLY A 175 -15.30 3.61 4.43
C GLY A 175 -16.75 3.98 4.07
N ILE A 176 -16.96 4.77 3.02
CA ILE A 176 -18.28 5.17 2.49
C ILE A 176 -18.53 4.50 1.13
N ARG A 177 -17.47 4.39 0.33
CA ARG A 177 -17.50 3.78 -1.01
C ARG A 177 -17.72 2.26 -0.95
N PRO A 178 -18.30 1.66 -2.01
CA PRO A 178 -18.39 0.21 -2.14
C PRO A 178 -17.03 -0.47 -2.03
N ARG A 179 -17.03 -1.76 -1.66
CA ARG A 179 -15.81 -2.58 -1.73
C ARG A 179 -15.27 -2.63 -3.16
N ALA A 180 -13.96 -2.43 -3.32
CA ALA A 180 -13.27 -2.51 -4.59
C ALA A 180 -12.72 -3.94 -4.81
N GLY A 181 -13.57 -4.82 -5.31
CA GLY A 181 -13.18 -6.18 -5.69
C GLY A 181 -13.30 -7.21 -4.56
N PRO A 182 -12.57 -8.34 -4.64
CA PRO A 182 -11.62 -8.67 -5.71
C PRO A 182 -12.30 -8.69 -7.09
N PHE A 183 -11.57 -8.30 -8.13
CA PHE A 183 -12.05 -8.30 -9.51
C PHE A 183 -11.45 -9.47 -10.29
N SER A 184 -12.23 -10.08 -11.18
CA SER A 184 -11.74 -11.18 -12.02
C SER A 184 -10.95 -10.70 -13.25
N SER A 185 -11.08 -9.42 -13.61
CA SER A 185 -10.41 -8.84 -14.77
C SER A 185 -10.22 -7.34 -14.62
N VAL A 186 -9.30 -6.77 -15.41
CA VAL A 186 -9.12 -5.31 -15.49
C VAL A 186 -10.40 -4.63 -15.98
N LYS A 187 -11.19 -5.28 -16.85
CA LYS A 187 -12.49 -4.77 -17.28
C LYS A 187 -13.41 -4.52 -16.08
N GLU A 188 -13.54 -5.49 -15.18
CA GLU A 188 -14.40 -5.34 -13.99
C GLU A 188 -13.90 -4.24 -13.06
N PHE A 189 -12.58 -4.08 -12.93
CA PHE A 189 -11.99 -2.96 -12.20
C PHE A 189 -12.36 -1.61 -12.83
N HIS A 190 -12.26 -1.45 -14.16
CA HIS A 190 -12.67 -0.22 -14.85
C HIS A 190 -14.18 0.02 -14.85
N ASP A 191 -14.98 -1.04 -14.95
CA ASP A 191 -16.45 -0.94 -14.81
C ASP A 191 -16.83 -0.47 -13.39
N TRP A 192 -16.05 -0.83 -12.38
CA TRP A 192 -16.23 -0.34 -11.01
C TRP A 192 -15.90 1.16 -10.87
N PHE A 193 -14.89 1.67 -11.58
CA PHE A 193 -14.61 3.11 -11.67
C PHE A 193 -15.79 3.89 -12.24
N SER A 194 -16.32 3.36 -13.35
CA SER A 194 -17.48 3.91 -14.04
C SER A 194 -18.69 3.96 -13.12
N PHE A 195 -19.00 2.85 -12.45
CA PHE A 195 -20.06 2.78 -11.45
C PHE A 195 -19.86 3.80 -10.31
N LEU A 196 -18.63 3.98 -9.82
CA LEU A 196 -18.34 4.95 -8.76
C LEU A 196 -18.57 6.39 -9.22
N PHE A 197 -18.15 6.73 -10.45
CA PHE A 197 -18.44 8.02 -11.07
C PHE A 197 -19.94 8.27 -11.19
N GLU A 198 -20.68 7.34 -11.79
CA GLU A 198 -22.13 7.43 -11.97
C GLU A 198 -22.85 7.62 -10.63
N ARG A 199 -22.44 6.86 -9.61
CA ARG A 199 -22.99 6.95 -8.26
C ARG A 199 -22.72 8.32 -7.62
N LEU A 200 -21.51 8.86 -7.76
CA LEU A 200 -21.18 10.18 -7.19
C LEU A 200 -21.94 11.30 -7.90
N ALA A 201 -22.02 11.24 -9.22
CA ALA A 201 -22.79 12.20 -10.04
C ALA A 201 -24.29 12.15 -9.71
N ALA A 202 -24.87 10.96 -9.54
CA ALA A 202 -26.27 10.76 -9.19
C ALA A 202 -26.63 11.21 -7.76
N ASN A 203 -25.65 11.46 -6.88
CA ASN A 203 -25.86 11.95 -5.51
C ASN A 203 -25.38 13.40 -5.30
N GLY A 204 -25.05 14.13 -6.37
CA GLY A 204 -24.58 15.52 -6.31
C GLY A 204 -25.67 16.52 -5.87
N PRO A 205 -25.30 17.75 -5.48
CA PRO A 205 -26.23 18.76 -4.95
C PRO A 205 -27.32 19.24 -5.94
N HIS A 206 -27.24 18.83 -7.21
CA HIS A 206 -28.25 19.12 -8.26
C HIS A 206 -29.05 17.87 -8.68
N SER A 207 -28.91 16.75 -7.96
CA SER A 207 -29.47 15.43 -8.31
C SER A 207 -30.81 15.14 -7.61
N GLU A 208 -31.76 16.06 -7.66
CA GLU A 208 -33.14 15.62 -7.44
C GLU A 208 -33.54 14.80 -8.68
N GLU A 209 -33.65 13.47 -8.53
CA GLU A 209 -34.32 12.50 -9.42
C GLU A 209 -33.52 11.66 -10.46
N HIS A 210 -32.18 11.69 -10.50
CA HIS A 210 -31.46 10.83 -11.46
C HIS A 210 -31.17 9.43 -10.90
N LYS A 211 -31.55 8.37 -11.63
CA LYS A 211 -31.06 7.01 -11.34
C LYS A 211 -29.61 6.90 -11.81
N VAL A 212 -28.80 6.12 -11.11
CA VAL A 212 -27.39 5.85 -11.48
C VAL A 212 -27.29 5.37 -12.94
N GLU A 213 -28.22 4.49 -13.35
CA GLU A 213 -28.31 3.91 -14.70
C GLU A 213 -28.52 4.94 -15.83
N ASP A 214 -29.00 6.14 -15.50
CA ASP A 214 -29.27 7.21 -16.46
C ASP A 214 -28.12 8.22 -16.56
N VAL A 215 -27.07 8.07 -15.74
CA VAL A 215 -25.89 8.94 -15.77
C VAL A 215 -24.92 8.42 -16.83
N PRO A 216 -24.66 9.15 -17.93
CA PRO A 216 -23.66 8.74 -18.90
C PRO A 216 -22.25 8.91 -18.32
N ASP A 217 -21.42 7.89 -18.47
CA ASP A 217 -19.99 7.98 -18.20
C ASP A 217 -19.20 8.20 -19.51
N PRO A 218 -18.72 9.43 -19.76
CA PRO A 218 -17.94 9.74 -20.96
C PRO A 218 -16.48 9.23 -20.89
N TYR A 219 -16.00 8.82 -19.71
CA TYR A 219 -14.60 8.47 -19.44
C TYR A 219 -14.33 6.97 -19.55
N ARG A 220 -15.34 6.10 -19.37
CA ARG A 220 -15.18 4.64 -19.46
C ARG A 220 -14.53 4.18 -20.77
N GLN A 221 -14.84 4.85 -21.88
CA GLN A 221 -14.27 4.55 -23.21
C GLN A 221 -12.78 4.90 -23.34
N LEU A 222 -12.24 5.74 -22.44
CA LEU A 222 -10.83 6.11 -22.39
C LEU A 222 -9.99 5.02 -21.68
N LEU A 223 -10.61 4.16 -20.87
CA LEU A 223 -9.94 3.07 -20.17
C LEU A 223 -9.84 1.80 -21.03
N GLN A 224 -8.61 1.39 -21.36
CA GLN A 224 -8.38 0.10 -22.05
C GLN A 224 -8.38 -1.06 -21.06
N ASP A 225 -9.09 -2.14 -21.35
CA ASP A 225 -9.24 -3.27 -20.41
C ASP A 225 -8.15 -4.35 -20.49
N LYS A 226 -6.98 -4.03 -21.07
CA LYS A 226 -5.87 -4.97 -21.28
C LYS A 226 -4.45 -4.53 -20.82
N PRO A 227 -4.28 -3.67 -19.81
CA PRO A 227 -2.97 -3.50 -19.19
C PRO A 227 -2.56 -4.80 -18.49
N ASP A 228 -1.26 -4.95 -18.23
CA ASP A 228 -0.78 -6.05 -17.40
C ASP A 228 -1.21 -5.84 -15.94
N VAL A 229 -1.33 -6.92 -15.19
CA VAL A 229 -1.63 -6.87 -13.74
C VAL A 229 -0.38 -7.28 -12.97
N VAL A 230 0.05 -6.41 -12.07
CA VAL A 230 1.30 -6.54 -11.31
C VAL A 230 1.06 -6.36 -9.82
N PHE A 231 1.96 -6.88 -9.00
CA PHE A 231 1.94 -6.60 -7.57
C PHE A 231 2.59 -5.24 -7.32
N THR A 232 1.93 -4.39 -6.54
CA THR A 232 2.31 -2.98 -6.30
C THR A 232 2.13 -2.64 -4.84
N HIS A 233 2.89 -1.66 -4.37
CA HIS A 233 2.70 -1.06 -3.04
C HIS A 233 1.41 -0.23 -3.01
N ALA A 234 1.12 0.47 -4.10
CA ALA A 234 -0.03 1.36 -4.28
C ALA A 234 -0.10 2.50 -3.26
N ASP A 235 1.04 2.94 -2.73
CA ASP A 235 1.16 4.12 -1.85
C ASP A 235 2.63 4.52 -1.62
N LEU A 236 3.45 4.53 -2.68
CA LEU A 236 4.88 4.80 -2.59
C LEU A 236 5.21 6.30 -2.38
N HIS A 237 4.53 6.92 -1.41
CA HIS A 237 4.74 8.30 -0.98
C HIS A 237 6.04 8.45 -0.16
N ARG A 238 6.67 9.63 -0.18
CA ARG A 238 7.94 9.89 0.56
C ARG A 238 7.85 9.67 2.07
N SER A 239 6.64 9.75 2.64
CA SER A 239 6.39 9.44 4.06
C SER A 239 6.46 7.95 4.38
N ASN A 240 6.32 7.09 3.36
CA ASN A 240 6.30 5.63 3.48
C ASN A 240 7.65 4.99 3.08
N ILE A 241 8.65 5.82 2.74
CA ILE A 241 10.01 5.40 2.40
C ILE A 241 10.92 5.80 3.55
N MET A 242 11.51 4.84 4.25
CA MET A 242 12.50 5.07 5.30
C MET A 242 13.90 5.04 4.68
N VAL A 243 14.73 6.02 5.03
CA VAL A 243 16.12 6.13 4.59
C VAL A 243 17.08 6.23 5.76
N SER A 244 18.33 5.82 5.52
CA SER A 244 19.44 6.01 6.46
C SER A 244 19.65 7.51 6.76
N GLU A 245 20.27 7.85 7.88
CA GLU A 245 20.67 9.24 8.18
C GLU A 245 22.03 9.62 7.55
N GLY A 246 22.83 8.63 7.15
CA GLY A 246 24.14 8.82 6.55
C GLY A 246 24.12 9.16 5.06
N SER A 247 25.30 9.44 4.51
CA SER A 247 25.55 9.53 3.06
C SER A 247 26.57 8.45 2.66
N PRO A 248 26.36 7.67 1.58
CA PRO A 248 25.23 7.79 0.64
C PRO A 248 23.89 7.39 1.28
N CYS A 249 22.83 8.08 0.87
CA CYS A 249 21.47 7.82 1.32
C CYS A 249 20.99 6.45 0.82
N ARG A 250 20.51 5.60 1.73
CA ARG A 250 20.03 4.24 1.42
C ARG A 250 18.59 4.07 1.88
N VAL A 251 17.78 3.42 1.06
CA VAL A 251 16.44 2.97 1.47
C VAL A 251 16.62 1.81 2.44
N VAL A 252 16.12 1.96 3.66
CA VAL A 252 16.25 0.98 4.75
C VAL A 252 14.96 0.22 5.01
N ALA A 253 13.81 0.80 4.67
CA ALA A 253 12.51 0.13 4.68
C ALA A 253 11.51 0.88 3.80
N VAL A 254 10.59 0.14 3.18
CA VAL A 254 9.31 0.64 2.67
C VAL A 254 8.22 0.17 3.63
N ILE A 255 7.40 1.10 4.11
CA ILE A 255 6.40 0.86 5.16
C ILE A 255 4.99 1.15 4.65
N ASP A 256 3.97 0.75 5.41
CA ASP A 256 2.56 1.03 5.13
C ASP A 256 1.96 0.29 3.92
N TRP A 257 2.07 -1.04 3.93
CA TRP A 257 1.66 -1.94 2.84
C TRP A 257 0.15 -2.24 2.79
N HIS A 258 -0.69 -1.50 3.51
CA HIS A 258 -2.13 -1.81 3.60
C HIS A 258 -2.87 -1.70 2.26
N GLN A 259 -2.42 -0.79 1.39
CA GLN A 259 -2.99 -0.58 0.04
C GLN A 259 -2.43 -1.58 -0.99
N SER A 260 -1.41 -2.38 -0.63
CA SER A 260 -0.74 -3.27 -1.58
C SER A 260 -1.64 -4.37 -2.13
N GLY A 261 -1.34 -4.81 -3.34
CA GLY A 261 -2.14 -5.82 -4.03
C GLY A 261 -1.81 -5.95 -5.50
N TRP A 262 -2.72 -6.61 -6.21
CA TRP A 262 -2.69 -6.80 -7.66
C TRP A 262 -3.51 -5.71 -8.35
N TYR A 263 -2.84 -4.84 -9.10
CA TYR A 263 -3.43 -3.71 -9.81
C TYR A 263 -2.95 -3.68 -11.27
N PRO A 264 -3.62 -2.90 -12.15
CA PRO A 264 -3.04 -2.55 -13.45
C PRO A 264 -1.65 -1.94 -13.30
N ASP A 265 -0.75 -2.26 -14.23
CA ASP A 265 0.67 -1.84 -14.26
C ASP A 265 0.91 -0.33 -14.15
N TYR A 266 -0.05 0.47 -14.60
CA TYR A 266 -0.03 1.92 -14.53
C TYR A 266 -0.33 2.49 -13.12
N TRP A 267 -0.90 1.70 -12.20
CA TRP A 267 -1.53 2.22 -10.97
C TRP A 267 -0.55 2.92 -10.03
N GLU A 268 0.62 2.34 -9.78
CA GLU A 268 1.63 2.91 -8.87
C GLU A 268 2.09 4.30 -9.33
N PHE A 269 2.22 4.52 -10.65
CA PHE A 269 2.63 5.83 -11.20
C PHE A 269 1.60 6.91 -10.85
N TYR A 270 0.33 6.70 -11.23
CA TYR A 270 -0.73 7.68 -10.93
C TYR A 270 -0.91 7.89 -9.44
N LYS A 271 -0.82 6.82 -8.66
CA LYS A 271 -0.93 6.92 -7.22
C LYS A 271 0.18 7.78 -6.63
N ALA A 272 1.43 7.59 -7.08
CA ALA A 272 2.56 8.40 -6.64
C ALA A 272 2.42 9.86 -7.09
N GLU A 273 1.88 10.10 -8.28
CA GLU A 273 1.65 11.45 -8.83
C GLU A 273 0.54 12.21 -8.09
N TYR A 274 -0.69 11.67 -8.03
CA TYR A 274 -1.86 12.37 -7.46
C TYR A 274 -1.81 12.57 -5.95
N THR A 275 -0.97 11.83 -5.23
CA THR A 275 -0.80 12.02 -3.78
C THR A 275 0.20 13.13 -3.44
N ASN A 276 0.79 13.78 -4.44
CA ASN A 276 1.76 14.86 -4.28
C ASN A 276 1.29 16.13 -5.00
N HIS A 277 1.88 17.27 -4.64
CA HIS A 277 1.66 18.50 -5.39
C HIS A 277 2.27 18.37 -6.80
N TRP A 278 1.47 18.59 -7.84
CA TRP A 278 1.87 18.35 -9.23
C TRP A 278 3.09 19.17 -9.67
N GLU A 279 3.26 20.42 -9.18
CA GLU A 279 4.44 21.25 -9.48
C GLU A 279 5.71 20.87 -8.68
N SER A 280 5.62 19.90 -7.77
CA SER A 280 6.78 19.55 -6.93
C SER A 280 7.90 18.92 -7.77
N GLU A 281 9.16 19.18 -7.40
CA GLU A 281 10.30 18.50 -8.04
C GLU A 281 10.16 16.96 -7.93
N TRP A 282 9.55 16.46 -6.85
CA TRP A 282 9.34 15.03 -6.65
C TRP A 282 8.54 14.43 -7.79
N VAL A 283 7.42 15.06 -8.15
CA VAL A 283 6.55 14.61 -9.25
C VAL A 283 7.21 14.85 -10.60
N GLN A 284 7.69 16.06 -10.86
CA GLN A 284 8.15 16.47 -12.19
C GLN A 284 9.49 15.86 -12.59
N GLU A 285 10.36 15.58 -11.61
CA GLU A 285 11.73 15.13 -11.88
C GLU A 285 12.01 13.71 -11.39
N TYR A 286 11.58 13.34 -10.18
CA TYR A 286 12.07 12.11 -9.54
C TYR A 286 11.15 10.89 -9.73
N ILE A 287 9.83 11.02 -9.69
CA ILE A 287 8.90 9.91 -9.97
C ILE A 287 9.21 9.23 -11.32
N PRO A 288 9.40 9.96 -12.43
CA PRO A 288 9.74 9.35 -13.72
C PRO A 288 11.09 8.61 -13.76
N MET A 289 11.97 8.81 -12.76
CA MET A 289 13.24 8.09 -12.69
C MET A 289 13.09 6.64 -12.21
N PHE A 290 12.02 6.33 -11.46
CA PHE A 290 11.81 5.03 -10.84
C PHE A 290 10.48 4.34 -11.15
N LEU A 291 9.50 5.09 -11.68
CA LEU A 291 8.26 4.53 -12.24
C LEU A 291 8.18 4.89 -13.72
N GLU A 292 7.76 3.91 -14.51
CA GLU A 292 7.52 4.10 -15.95
C GLU A 292 6.20 4.86 -16.13
N GLU A 293 6.28 5.98 -16.86
CA GLU A 293 5.10 6.77 -17.22
C GLU A 293 4.15 5.94 -18.10
N PRO A 294 2.87 5.83 -17.73
CA PRO A 294 1.89 5.10 -18.51
C PRO A 294 1.66 5.73 -19.90
N ARG A 295 1.13 4.95 -20.84
CA ARG A 295 0.79 5.46 -22.18
C ARG A 295 -0.31 6.52 -22.08
N GLU A 296 -0.19 7.61 -22.85
CA GLU A 296 -1.09 8.78 -22.85
C GLU A 296 -2.59 8.45 -22.73
N MET A 297 -3.06 7.39 -23.40
CA MET A 297 -4.49 6.99 -23.37
C MET A 297 -4.97 6.55 -21.98
N PHE A 298 -4.12 5.92 -21.17
CA PHE A 298 -4.47 5.58 -19.78
C PHE A 298 -4.57 6.84 -18.91
N THR A 299 -3.76 7.86 -19.24
CA THR A 299 -3.65 9.11 -18.50
C THR A 299 -4.92 9.92 -18.61
N GLU A 300 -5.44 10.15 -19.83
CA GLU A 300 -6.67 10.93 -20.02
C GLU A 300 -7.89 10.32 -19.30
N GLY A 301 -8.00 8.99 -19.29
CA GLY A 301 -9.08 8.29 -18.63
C GLY A 301 -9.01 8.44 -17.11
N ILE A 302 -7.88 8.04 -16.51
CA ILE A 302 -7.69 8.09 -15.06
C ILE A 302 -7.72 9.53 -14.54
N ASP A 303 -7.13 10.48 -15.27
CA ASP A 303 -7.17 11.91 -14.93
C ASP A 303 -8.62 12.39 -14.81
N SER A 304 -9.44 12.04 -15.79
CA SER A 304 -10.85 12.45 -15.80
C SER A 304 -11.61 11.94 -14.57
N TYR A 305 -11.36 10.69 -14.14
CA TYR A 305 -11.94 10.16 -12.90
C TYR A 305 -11.37 10.87 -11.67
N ALA A 306 -10.06 11.07 -11.59
CA ALA A 306 -9.41 11.74 -10.46
C ALA A 306 -9.94 13.17 -10.26
N SER A 307 -10.06 13.96 -11.33
CA SER A 307 -10.70 15.29 -11.31
C SER A 307 -12.15 15.20 -10.84
N SER A 308 -12.94 14.25 -11.35
CA SER A 308 -14.35 14.10 -10.99
C SER A 308 -14.57 13.76 -9.51
N TRP A 309 -13.57 13.14 -8.87
CA TRP A 309 -13.58 12.79 -7.46
C TRP A 309 -12.94 13.86 -6.56
N GLY A 310 -12.46 14.96 -7.13
CA GLY A 310 -11.87 16.09 -6.41
C GLY A 310 -10.41 15.92 -6.01
N PHE A 311 -9.65 15.06 -6.71
CA PHE A 311 -8.22 14.86 -6.47
C PHE A 311 -7.31 15.77 -7.32
N MET A 312 -7.87 16.48 -8.32
CA MET A 312 -7.19 17.48 -9.15
C MET A 312 -7.96 18.79 -9.19
#